data_AF-A0A914PSD2-F1
#
_entry.id   AF-A0A914PSD2-F1
#
_cell.length_a   1.000
_cell.length_b   1.000
_cell.length_c   1.000
_cell.angle_alpha   90.00
_cell.angle_beta   90.00
_cell.angle_gamma   90.00
#
_symmetry.space_group_name_H-M   'P 1'
#
loop_
_entity.id
_entity.type
_entity.pdbx_description
1 polymer ?
#
loop_
_entity_poly.entity_id
_entity_poly.type
_entity_poly.pdbx_seq_one_letter_code
_entity_poly.pdbx_strand_id
1 'polypeptide(L)'
;MLFPAWGFFIMAYVNIGANLGKWLLIASFWSRMSQGIACLIIAVNRCSAILYPLNYEKIWNKTLISIAVFVQIFAGAPFAAIAGNKEYLWYVNISTAVEYNIKLDDLVIEQNQLYWDQIQTLKVIWRNSSDRILIFLVGFVVETSCCVLLIVTYCIMGGVLWYQNVSFF
;
A
#
# COMPACT_ATOMS: atom_id res chain seq x y z
N MET A 1 6.40 3.20 4.78
CA MET A 1 5.48 4.25 5.27
C MET A 1 5.24 5.23 4.13
N LEU A 2 4.08 5.14 3.47
CA LEU A 2 3.58 6.21 2.60
C LEU A 2 2.16 6.51 3.06
N PHE A 3 2.08 6.98 4.30
CA PHE A 3 0.93 7.76 4.76
C PHE A 3 1.28 9.20 4.44
N PRO A 4 0.48 9.92 3.63
CA PRO A 4 0.73 11.34 3.34
C PRO A 4 0.47 12.26 4.54
N ALA A 5 0.26 11.72 5.73
CA ALA A 5 -0.18 12.49 6.88
C ALA A 5 0.96 13.16 7.67
N TRP A 6 2.23 12.88 7.34
CA TRP A 6 3.38 13.39 8.09
C TRP A 6 4.51 13.88 7.16
N GLY A 7 4.93 15.14 7.31
CA GLY A 7 6.13 15.71 6.67
C GLY A 7 5.90 16.56 5.41
N PHE A 8 6.94 16.71 4.59
CA PHE A 8 7.02 17.64 3.46
C PHE A 8 5.87 17.51 2.44
N PHE A 9 5.31 16.31 2.29
CA PHE A 9 4.23 16.05 1.33
C PHE A 9 2.87 16.61 1.78
N ILE A 10 2.66 16.92 3.07
CA ILE A 10 1.39 17.49 3.55
C ILE A 10 1.01 18.74 2.75
N MET A 11 1.98 19.62 2.52
CA MET A 11 1.74 20.88 1.80
C MET A 11 1.33 20.64 0.34
N ALA A 12 1.90 19.62 -0.30
CA ALA A 12 1.46 19.22 -1.63
C ALA A 12 0.00 18.74 -1.60
N TYR A 13 -0.38 17.90 -0.63
CA TYR A 13 -1.76 17.41 -0.50
C TYR A 13 -2.77 18.52 -0.20
N VAL A 14 -2.41 19.50 0.64
CA VAL A 14 -3.27 20.65 0.95
C VAL A 14 -3.47 21.54 -0.28
N ASN A 15 -2.42 21.80 -1.06
CA ASN A 15 -2.49 22.66 -2.25
C ASN A 15 -3.22 22.01 -3.44
N ILE A 16 -3.24 20.68 -3.50
CA ILE A 16 -3.81 19.91 -4.61
C ILE A 16 -5.36 19.83 -4.54
N GLY A 17 -5.95 20.09 -3.37
CA GLY A 17 -7.40 20.07 -3.16
C GLY A 17 -7.96 18.67 -2.89
N ALA A 18 -9.18 18.63 -2.32
CA ALA A 18 -9.77 17.42 -1.73
C ALA A 18 -9.97 16.27 -2.74
N ASN A 19 -10.39 16.60 -3.97
CA ASN A 19 -10.68 15.61 -5.02
C ASN A 19 -9.41 14.91 -5.53
N LEU A 20 -8.34 15.68 -5.78
CA LEU A 20 -7.07 15.10 -6.25
C LEU A 20 -6.33 14.38 -5.11
N GLY A 21 -6.39 14.90 -3.87
CA GLY A 21 -5.86 14.20 -2.70
C GLY A 21 -6.51 12.82 -2.50
N LYS A 22 -7.82 12.71 -2.76
CA LYS A 22 -8.56 11.45 -2.77
C LYS A 22 -8.03 10.48 -3.85
N TRP A 23 -7.85 10.94 -5.08
CA TRP A 23 -7.28 10.10 -6.16
C TRP A 23 -5.86 9.61 -5.85
N LEU A 24 -5.01 10.47 -5.30
CA LEU A 24 -3.65 10.09 -4.88
C LEU A 24 -3.66 9.04 -3.78
N LEU A 25 -4.57 9.15 -2.83
CA LEU A 25 -4.75 8.17 -1.76
C LEU A 25 -5.19 6.82 -2.34
N ILE A 26 -6.19 6.82 -3.23
CA ILE A 26 -6.64 5.61 -3.95
C ILE A 26 -5.48 4.96 -4.71
N ALA A 27 -4.72 5.74 -5.48
CA ALA A 27 -3.56 5.26 -6.23
C ALA A 27 -2.46 4.69 -5.33
N SER A 28 -2.22 5.32 -4.17
CA SER A 28 -1.24 4.86 -3.19
C SER A 28 -1.62 3.51 -2.59
N PHE A 29 -2.88 3.33 -2.19
CA PHE A 29 -3.38 2.05 -1.69
C PHE A 29 -3.36 0.96 -2.75
N TRP A 30 -3.76 1.29 -3.99
CA TRP A 30 -3.65 0.38 -5.12
C TRP A 30 -2.21 -0.10 -5.34
N SER A 31 -1.28 0.85 -5.45
CA SER A 31 0.13 0.58 -5.74
C SER A 31 0.76 -0.31 -4.66
N ARG A 32 0.46 -0.04 -3.39
CA ARG A 32 0.97 -0.83 -2.26
C ARG A 32 0.55 -2.30 -2.32
N MET A 33 -0.73 -2.56 -2.60
CA MET A 33 -1.24 -3.94 -2.72
C MET A 33 -0.65 -4.65 -3.94
N SER A 34 -0.57 -3.94 -5.07
CA SER A 34 0.04 -4.46 -6.30
C SER A 34 1.51 -4.84 -6.10
N GLN A 35 2.28 -4.01 -5.40
CA GLN A 35 3.68 -4.29 -5.07
C GLN A 35 3.85 -5.53 -4.17
N GLY A 36 3.00 -5.67 -3.14
CA GLY A 36 3.02 -6.85 -2.26
C GLY A 36 2.79 -8.15 -3.06
N ILE A 37 1.77 -8.16 -3.90
CA ILE A 37 1.43 -9.33 -4.73
C ILE A 37 2.50 -9.60 -5.78
N ALA A 38 3.08 -8.57 -6.39
CA ALA A 38 4.23 -8.72 -7.29
C ALA A 38 5.40 -9.42 -6.60
N CYS A 39 5.70 -9.01 -5.37
CA CYS A 39 6.76 -9.61 -4.57
C CYS A 39 6.49 -11.10 -4.29
N LEU A 40 5.25 -11.45 -3.94
CA LEU A 40 4.82 -12.85 -3.77
C LEU A 40 5.00 -13.67 -5.03
N ILE A 41 4.51 -13.17 -6.16
CA ILE A 41 4.61 -13.86 -7.46
C ILE A 41 6.09 -14.11 -7.81
N ILE A 42 6.95 -13.10 -7.63
CA ILE A 42 8.40 -13.24 -7.89
C ILE A 42 9.03 -14.27 -6.94
N ALA A 43 8.67 -14.25 -5.66
CA ALA A 43 9.19 -15.21 -4.68
C ALA A 43 8.78 -16.64 -5.02
N VAL A 44 7.51 -16.87 -5.32
CA VAL A 44 6.98 -18.19 -5.75
C VAL A 44 7.64 -18.62 -7.05
N ASN A 45 7.82 -17.71 -8.00
CA ASN A 45 8.51 -17.97 -9.26
C ASN A 45 9.93 -18.50 -9.02
N ARG A 46 10.73 -17.77 -8.22
CA ARG A 46 12.09 -18.20 -7.88
C ARG A 46 12.12 -19.51 -7.10
N CYS A 47 11.22 -19.68 -6.12
CA CYS A 47 11.12 -20.91 -5.33
C CYS A 47 10.82 -22.12 -6.23
N SER A 48 9.88 -21.99 -7.17
CA SER A 48 9.54 -23.05 -8.11
C SER A 48 10.68 -23.41 -9.08
N ALA A 49 11.50 -22.43 -9.49
CA ALA A 49 12.68 -22.68 -10.33
C ALA A 49 13.73 -23.52 -9.62
N ILE A 50 13.91 -23.30 -8.31
CA ILE A 50 14.86 -24.03 -7.48
C ILE A 50 14.34 -25.44 -7.16
N LEU A 51 13.07 -25.55 -6.76
CA LEU A 51 12.48 -26.83 -6.35
C LEU A 51 12.20 -27.78 -7.51
N TYR A 52 11.83 -27.24 -8.68
CA TYR A 52 11.38 -28.04 -9.82
C TYR A 52 12.01 -27.58 -11.15
N PRO A 53 13.35 -27.61 -11.28
CA PRO A 53 14.04 -27.07 -12.45
C PRO A 53 13.60 -27.72 -13.77
N LEU A 54 13.37 -29.03 -13.79
CA LEU A 54 12.95 -29.78 -14.98
C LEU A 54 11.51 -29.47 -15.43
N ASN A 55 10.65 -29.07 -14.50
CA ASN A 55 9.23 -28.79 -14.77
C ASN A 55 8.91 -27.29 -14.77
N TYR A 56 9.90 -26.43 -14.53
CA TYR A 56 9.70 -24.99 -14.36
C TYR A 56 9.01 -24.36 -15.58
N GLU A 57 9.46 -24.67 -16.80
CA GLU A 57 8.83 -24.16 -18.03
C GLU A 57 7.38 -24.62 -18.22
N LYS A 58 7.04 -25.81 -17.70
CA LYS A 58 5.67 -26.35 -17.76
C LYS A 58 4.76 -25.66 -16.76
N ILE A 59 5.28 -25.34 -15.57
CA ILE A 59 4.56 -24.63 -14.51
C ILE A 59 4.35 -23.16 -14.91
N TRP A 60 5.41 -22.46 -15.28
CA TRP A 60 5.38 -21.05 -15.69
C TRP A 60 5.20 -20.88 -17.20
N ASN A 61 4.09 -21.40 -17.72
CA ASN A 61 3.73 -21.18 -19.10
C ASN A 61 3.28 -19.72 -19.36
N LYS A 62 3.21 -19.33 -20.65
CA LYS A 62 2.81 -17.98 -21.06
C LYS A 62 1.45 -17.56 -20.49
N THR A 63 0.52 -18.50 -20.35
CA THR A 63 -0.82 -18.25 -19.79
C THR A 63 -0.75 -17.91 -18.32
N LEU A 64 0.00 -18.67 -17.52
CA LEU A 64 0.13 -18.46 -16.08
C LEU A 64 0.87 -17.16 -15.77
N ILE A 65 1.91 -16.83 -16.56
CA ILE A 65 2.58 -15.52 -16.46
C ILE A 65 1.61 -14.38 -16.75
N SER A 66 0.80 -14.49 -17.81
CA SER A 66 -0.21 -13.48 -18.14
C SER A 66 -1.25 -13.31 -17.03
N ILE A 67 -1.74 -14.41 -16.46
CA ILE A 67 -2.65 -14.40 -15.31
C ILE A 67 -1.98 -13.75 -14.09
N ALA A 68 -0.71 -14.07 -13.81
CA ALA A 68 0.01 -13.50 -12.69
C ALA A 68 0.15 -11.98 -12.81
N VAL A 69 0.50 -11.48 -14.00
CA VAL A 69 0.56 -10.04 -14.30
C VAL A 69 -0.82 -9.39 -14.17
N PHE A 70 -1.87 -10.04 -14.68
CA PHE A 70 -3.23 -9.55 -14.55
C PHE A 70 -3.65 -9.43 -13.08
N VAL A 71 -3.41 -10.47 -12.28
CA VAL A 71 -3.70 -10.48 -10.84
C VAL A 71 -2.90 -9.39 -10.12
N GLN A 72 -1.62 -9.22 -10.45
CA GLN A 72 -0.79 -8.16 -9.87
C GLN A 72 -1.38 -6.77 -10.12
N ILE A 73 -1.83 -6.50 -11.35
CA ILE A 73 -2.41 -5.20 -11.70
C ILE A 73 -3.72 -5.03 -10.95
N PHE A 74 -4.64 -5.98 -11.05
CA PHE A 74 -6.02 -5.80 -10.59
C PHE A 74 -6.29 -6.07 -9.12
N ALA A 75 -5.37 -6.72 -8.39
CA ALA A 75 -5.61 -7.03 -6.99
C ALA A 75 -5.72 -5.79 -6.08
N GLY A 76 -5.19 -4.64 -6.50
CA GLY A 76 -5.39 -3.37 -5.80
C GLY A 76 -6.80 -2.78 -5.96
N ALA A 77 -7.57 -3.23 -6.95
CA ALA A 77 -8.85 -2.62 -7.35
C ALA A 77 -9.94 -2.62 -6.30
N PRO A 78 -10.21 -3.75 -5.61
CA PRO A 78 -11.24 -3.77 -4.58
C PRO A 78 -10.91 -2.80 -3.44
N PHE A 79 -9.64 -2.73 -3.02
CA PHE A 79 -9.20 -1.84 -1.94
C PHE A 79 -9.27 -0.37 -2.34
N ALA A 80 -8.85 -0.07 -3.57
CA ALA A 80 -8.98 1.26 -4.15
C ALA A 80 -10.45 1.70 -4.25
N ALA A 81 -11.36 0.81 -4.64
CA ALA A 81 -12.80 1.10 -4.70
C ALA A 81 -13.40 1.34 -3.30
N ILE A 82 -13.03 0.52 -2.30
CA ILE A 82 -13.47 0.72 -0.91
C ILE A 82 -12.96 2.06 -0.38
N ALA A 83 -11.69 2.38 -0.63
CA ALA A 83 -11.11 3.68 -0.28
C ALA A 83 -11.83 4.82 -1.03
N GLY A 84 -12.10 4.68 -2.32
CA GLY A 84 -12.73 5.71 -3.13
C GLY A 84 -14.18 6.02 -2.75
N ASN A 85 -14.92 5.07 -2.18
CA ASN A 85 -16.30 5.31 -1.75
C ASN A 85 -16.41 6.01 -0.39
N LYS A 86 -15.29 6.35 0.26
CA LYS A 86 -15.31 7.10 1.52
C LYS A 86 -15.23 8.60 1.27
N GLU A 87 -15.95 9.35 2.10
CA GLU A 87 -15.80 10.79 2.23
C GLU A 87 -14.54 11.06 3.05
N TYR A 88 -13.67 11.90 2.49
CA TYR A 88 -12.44 12.32 3.16
C TYR A 88 -12.63 13.76 3.58
N LEU A 89 -12.70 13.99 4.89
CA LEU A 89 -12.71 15.34 5.45
C LEU A 89 -11.26 15.77 5.69
N TRP A 90 -10.90 16.93 5.14
CA TRP A 90 -9.60 17.56 5.30
C TRP A 90 -9.75 18.67 6.34
N TYR A 91 -9.07 18.53 7.47
CA TYR A 91 -9.00 19.61 8.47
C TYR A 91 -7.69 20.35 8.29
N VAL A 92 -7.79 21.66 8.01
CA VAL A 92 -6.66 22.59 8.01
C VAL A 92 -6.88 23.56 9.16
N ASN A 93 -5.86 23.77 10.00
CA ASN A 93 -5.93 24.78 11.05
C ASN A 93 -6.05 26.17 10.41
N ILE A 94 -6.93 27.01 10.94
CA ILE A 94 -7.23 28.36 10.45
C ILE A 94 -5.96 29.22 10.41
N SER A 95 -5.08 29.10 11.41
CA SER A 95 -3.81 29.86 11.43
C SER A 95 -2.97 29.58 10.18
N THR A 96 -2.95 28.32 9.76
CA THR A 96 -2.21 27.84 8.59
C THR A 96 -2.88 28.23 7.29
N ALA A 97 -4.22 28.19 7.24
CA ALA A 97 -4.97 28.62 6.06
C ALA A 97 -4.73 30.11 5.74
N VAL A 98 -4.63 30.95 6.79
CA VAL A 98 -4.31 32.38 6.68
C VAL A 98 -2.86 32.58 6.22
N GLU A 99 -1.90 31.85 6.79
CA GLU A 99 -0.48 31.93 6.41
C GLU A 99 -0.25 31.61 4.92
N TYR A 100 -0.99 30.64 4.37
CA TYR A 100 -0.83 30.18 2.99
C TYR A 100 -1.86 30.74 1.99
N ASN A 101 -2.69 31.71 2.38
CA ASN A 101 -3.69 32.33 1.51
C ASN A 101 -4.63 31.31 0.83
N ILE A 102 -5.01 30.25 1.54
CA ILE A 102 -5.91 29.23 1.02
C ILE A 102 -7.34 29.80 0.99
N LYS A 103 -8.03 29.72 -0.16
CA LYS A 103 -9.43 30.17 -0.27
C LYS A 103 -10.32 29.33 0.65
N LEU A 104 -10.96 29.98 1.62
CA LEU A 104 -11.81 29.31 2.62
C LEU A 104 -13.13 28.76 2.06
N ASP A 105 -13.57 29.21 0.88
CA ASP A 105 -14.88 28.88 0.31
C ASP A 105 -15.05 27.38 -0.02
N ASP A 106 -13.94 26.63 -0.14
CA ASP A 106 -13.93 25.19 -0.41
C ASP A 106 -13.86 24.30 0.86
N LEU A 107 -13.78 24.90 2.06
CA LEU A 107 -13.64 24.19 3.32
C LEU A 107 -14.98 24.09 4.06
N VAL A 108 -15.43 22.86 4.36
CA VAL A 108 -16.55 22.62 5.29
C VAL A 108 -16.03 22.85 6.70
N ILE A 109 -16.26 24.06 7.22
CA ILE A 109 -15.86 24.45 8.58
C ILE A 109 -16.88 23.88 9.57
N GLU A 110 -16.64 22.68 10.08
CA GLU A 110 -17.28 22.25 11.33
C GLU A 110 -16.56 22.95 12.50
N GLN A 111 -17.15 24.04 13.00
CA GLN A 111 -16.75 24.69 14.25
C GLN A 111 -17.01 23.76 15.45
N ASN A 112 -16.16 22.77 15.66
CA ASN A 112 -16.07 22.12 16.96
C ASN A 112 -14.98 22.82 17.77
N GLN A 113 -15.40 23.51 18.84
CA GLN A 113 -14.54 24.21 19.79
C GLN A 113 -13.48 23.27 20.39
N LEU A 114 -12.27 23.24 19.81
CA LEU A 114 -11.13 22.56 20.41
C LEU A 114 -9.89 23.45 20.31
N TYR A 115 -9.20 23.51 21.44
CA TYR A 115 -8.09 24.39 21.82
C TYR A 115 -7.00 24.60 20.77
N TRP A 116 -6.41 25.81 20.80
CA TRP A 116 -5.76 26.48 19.68
C TRP A 116 -4.27 26.22 19.45
N ASP A 117 -3.55 25.46 20.27
CA ASP A 117 -2.10 25.37 20.09
C ASP A 117 -1.61 24.02 19.60
N GLN A 118 -1.02 24.10 18.40
CA GLN A 118 0.02 23.23 17.86
C GLN A 118 -0.34 21.76 17.75
N ILE A 119 -0.82 21.35 16.57
CA ILE A 119 -0.39 20.13 15.85
C ILE A 119 -1.04 20.16 14.45
N GLN A 120 -0.21 20.15 13.41
CA GLN A 120 -0.65 19.92 12.04
C GLN A 120 -0.86 18.42 11.83
N THR A 121 -2.05 17.90 12.14
CA THR A 121 -2.41 16.53 11.77
C THR A 121 -3.49 16.56 10.70
N LEU A 122 -3.12 16.09 9.50
CA LEU A 122 -4.10 15.62 8.54
C LEU A 122 -4.81 14.41 9.16
N LYS A 123 -5.96 14.65 9.79
CA LYS A 123 -6.76 13.61 10.41
C LYS A 123 -7.78 13.11 9.40
N VAL A 124 -7.42 12.05 8.69
CA VAL A 124 -8.40 11.30 7.89
C VAL A 124 -9.37 10.61 8.86
N ILE A 125 -10.53 11.21 9.08
CA ILE A 125 -11.57 10.61 9.93
C ILE A 125 -12.36 9.62 9.08
N TRP A 126 -12.06 8.33 9.25
CA TRP A 126 -12.91 7.27 8.73
C TRP A 126 -14.20 7.26 9.54
N ARG A 127 -15.33 7.63 8.92
CA ARG A 127 -16.65 7.65 9.58
C ARG A 127 -17.04 6.28 10.17
N ASN A 128 -16.54 5.19 9.57
CA ASN A 128 -16.82 3.83 10.02
C ASN A 128 -15.53 3.12 10.47
N SER A 129 -15.49 2.71 11.73
CA SER A 129 -14.30 2.06 12.35
C SER A 129 -14.01 0.68 11.77
N SER A 130 -15.04 -0.06 11.34
CA SER A 130 -14.91 -1.45 10.86
C SER A 130 -14.06 -1.54 9.59
N ASP A 131 -14.33 -0.67 8.63
CA ASP A 131 -13.70 -0.73 7.30
C ASP A 131 -12.22 -0.37 7.36
N ARG A 132 -11.89 0.57 8.26
CA ARG A 132 -10.51 0.93 8.59
C ARG A 132 -9.76 -0.30 9.10
N ILE A 133 -10.31 -0.98 10.11
CA ILE A 133 -9.69 -2.18 10.70
C ILE A 133 -9.52 -3.25 9.63
N LEU A 134 -10.51 -3.46 8.77
CA LEU A 134 -10.44 -4.45 7.69
C LEU A 134 -9.30 -4.13 6.71
N ILE A 135 -9.19 -2.90 6.20
CA ILE A 135 -8.15 -2.51 5.24
C ILE A 135 -6.76 -2.67 5.86
N PHE A 136 -6.58 -2.24 7.10
CA PHE A 136 -5.29 -2.38 7.80
C PHE A 136 -4.95 -3.83 8.08
N LEU A 137 -5.92 -4.63 8.54
CA LEU A 137 -5.70 -6.04 8.85
C LEU A 137 -5.36 -6.83 7.59
N VAL A 138 -6.07 -6.60 6.49
CA VAL A 138 -5.76 -7.25 5.21
C VAL A 138 -4.40 -6.81 4.68
N GLY A 139 -4.09 -5.51 4.69
CA GLY A 139 -2.77 -5.02 4.30
C GLY A 139 -1.64 -5.62 5.15
N PHE A 140 -1.84 -5.69 6.47
CA PHE A 140 -0.88 -6.30 7.40
C PHE A 140 -0.69 -7.79 7.15
N VAL A 141 -1.77 -8.54 6.90
CA VAL A 141 -1.71 -9.96 6.56
C VAL A 141 -0.95 -10.17 5.26
N VAL A 142 -1.22 -9.37 4.22
CA VAL A 142 -0.50 -9.46 2.94
C VAL A 142 0.99 -9.16 3.13
N GLU A 143 1.35 -8.09 3.82
CA GLU A 143 2.75 -7.74 4.09
C GLU A 143 3.48 -8.79 4.93
N THR A 144 2.84 -9.27 5.99
CA THR A 144 3.42 -10.32 6.85
C THR A 144 3.61 -11.61 6.08
N SER A 145 2.64 -11.99 5.25
CA SER A 145 2.74 -13.16 4.38
C SER A 145 3.87 -13.02 3.36
N CYS A 146 4.08 -11.82 2.80
CA CYS A 146 5.23 -11.52 1.93
C CYS A 146 6.55 -11.72 2.68
N CYS A 147 6.68 -11.15 3.87
CA CYS A 147 7.89 -11.28 4.68
C CYS A 147 8.20 -12.76 5.00
N VAL A 148 7.19 -13.53 5.44
CA VAL A 148 7.37 -14.95 5.75
C VAL A 148 7.76 -15.75 4.51
N LEU A 149 7.10 -15.54 3.37
CA LEU A 149 7.42 -16.24 2.13
C LEU A 149 8.82 -15.88 1.61
N LEU A 150 9.26 -14.62 1.75
CA LEU A 150 10.63 -14.23 1.43
C LEU A 150 11.63 -14.96 2.33
N ILE A 151 11.42 -14.95 3.65
CA ILE A 151 12.30 -15.64 4.61
C ILE A 151 12.41 -17.12 4.25
N VAL A 152 11.28 -17.80 4.05
CA VAL A 152 11.25 -19.23 3.66
C VAL A 152 12.00 -19.45 2.36
N THR A 153 11.77 -18.61 1.34
CA THR A 153 12.46 -18.71 0.05
C THR A 153 13.97 -18.54 0.20
N TYR A 154 14.42 -17.58 1.01
CA TYR A 154 15.85 -17.38 1.29
C TYR A 154 16.46 -18.54 2.08
N CYS A 155 15.75 -19.10 3.06
CA CYS A 155 16.21 -20.27 3.80
C CYS A 155 16.36 -21.50 2.90
N ILE A 156 15.40 -21.76 2.00
CA ILE A 156 15.48 -22.86 1.02
C ILE A 156 16.68 -22.65 0.09
N MET A 157 16.83 -21.44 -0.46
CA MET A 157 17.93 -21.11 -1.36
C MET A 157 19.29 -21.27 -0.68
N GLY A 158 19.43 -20.82 0.57
CA GLY A 158 20.64 -21.01 1.37
C GLY A 158 20.96 -22.49 1.63
N GLY A 159 19.95 -23.29 1.95
CA GLY A 159 20.10 -24.73 2.17
C GLY A 159 20.54 -25.49 0.92
N VAL A 160 19.96 -25.17 -0.25
CA VAL A 160 20.34 -25.79 -1.53
C VAL A 160 21.77 -25.44 -1.92
N LEU A 161 22.17 -24.17 -1.79
CA LEU A 161 23.54 -23.73 -2.08
C LEU A 161 24.57 -24.38 -1.14
N TRP A 162 24.23 -24.52 0.15
CA TRP A 162 25.08 -25.22 1.10
C TRP A 162 25.28 -26.68 0.67
N TYR A 163 24.19 -27.38 0.34
CA TYR A 163 24.25 -28.79 -0.06
C TYR A 163 25.12 -29.01 -1.30
N GLN A 164 24.98 -28.14 -2.32
CA GLN A 164 25.80 -28.20 -3.53
C GLN A 164 27.30 -27.99 -3.24
N ASN A 165 27.65 -27.06 -2.34
CA ASN A 165 29.03 -26.84 -1.95
C ASN A 165 29.64 -28.03 -1.20
N VAL A 166 28.87 -28.68 -0.32
CA VAL A 166 29.36 -29.86 0.42
C VAL A 166 29.58 -31.05 -0.50
N SER A 167 28.72 -31.26 -1.50
CA SER A 167 28.86 -32.39 -2.44
C SER A 167 30.06 -32.30 -3.39
N PHE A 168 30.74 -31.16 -3.44
CA PHE A 168 31.91 -30.93 -4.30
C PHE A 168 33.26 -31.20 -3.60
N PHE A 169 33.26 -31.43 -2.29
CA PHE A 169 34.44 -31.77 -1.48
C PHE A 169 34.40 -33.24 -1.07
#